data_AF-A0A246TR25-F1
#
_entry.id   AF-A0A246TR25-F1
#
_cell.length_a   1.000
_cell.length_b   1.000
_cell.length_c   1.000
_cell.angle_alpha   90.00
_cell.angle_beta   90.00
_cell.angle_gamma   90.00
#
_symmetry.space_group_name_H-M   'P 1'
#
loop_
_entity.id
_entity.type
_entity.pdbx_description
1 polymer ?
#
loop_
_entity_poly.entity_id
_entity_poly.type
_entity_poly.pdbx_seq_one_letter_code
_entity_poly.pdbx_strand_id
1 'polypeptide(L)'
;MTQPFLFGDGWIEVRDGNDTARAIFDRHYSRYFYADGRKPKLFVGPGEKMVLLTHDAGAVCVWRKFISGDGQSGVNCAVFRRERGDVASDLLSSARALAAERWPATRFYTYVDPRGVRPTFRAGRPTWGHCFYQDGWVFEGLTKKGLHILANYSAIGGAA
;
A
#
# COMPACT_ATOMS: atom_id res chain seq x y z
N MET A 1 -5.17 19.25 -16.38
CA MET A 1 -6.61 19.25 -16.08
C MET A 1 -6.77 18.83 -14.64
N THR A 2 -7.16 19.75 -13.77
CA THR A 2 -7.41 19.49 -12.35
C THR A 2 -8.69 18.67 -12.24
N GLN A 3 -8.61 17.49 -11.63
CA GLN A 3 -9.79 16.65 -11.41
C GLN A 3 -10.71 17.36 -10.41
N PRO A 4 -12.02 17.49 -10.67
CA PRO A 4 -12.94 18.08 -9.70
C PRO A 4 -12.88 17.23 -8.43
N PHE A 5 -12.78 17.89 -7.27
CA PHE A 5 -12.89 17.23 -5.97
C PHE A 5 -14.17 16.41 -5.98
N LEU A 6 -14.04 15.08 -5.93
CA LEU A 6 -15.16 14.16 -6.00
C LEU A 6 -15.89 14.22 -4.66
N PHE A 7 -17.19 14.52 -4.72
CA PHE A 7 -18.08 14.46 -3.57
C PHE A 7 -18.17 13.02 -3.07
N GLY A 8 -17.65 12.77 -1.87
CA GLY A 8 -17.69 11.48 -1.19
C GLY A 8 -16.65 11.40 -0.08
N ASP A 9 -17.00 10.79 1.04
CA ASP A 9 -16.06 10.51 2.13
C ASP A 9 -15.23 9.24 1.80
N GLY A 10 -13.99 9.19 2.30
CA GLY A 10 -13.13 8.00 2.19
C GLY A 10 -12.29 7.92 0.91
N TRP A 11 -12.18 6.71 0.35
CA TRP A 11 -11.29 6.35 -0.77
C TRP A 11 -11.99 6.45 -2.12
N ILE A 12 -11.29 7.06 -3.07
CA ILE A 12 -11.70 7.14 -4.47
C ILE A 12 -10.73 6.32 -5.29
N GLU A 13 -11.26 5.43 -6.11
CA GLU A 13 -10.44 4.76 -7.12
C GLU A 13 -10.10 5.72 -8.27
N VAL A 14 -8.81 5.83 -8.56
CA VAL A 14 -8.28 6.63 -9.67
C VAL A 14 -7.48 5.74 -10.64
N ARG A 15 -7.28 6.25 -11.86
CA ARG A 15 -6.45 5.55 -12.86
C ARG A 15 -4.96 5.62 -12.48
N ASP A 16 -4.20 4.58 -12.86
CA ASP A 16 -2.74 4.65 -12.85
C ASP A 16 -2.28 5.81 -13.75
N GLY A 17 -1.34 6.62 -13.25
CA GLY A 17 -0.94 7.88 -13.88
C GLY A 17 -1.85 9.08 -13.58
N ASN A 18 -2.75 9.00 -12.60
CA ASN A 18 -3.38 10.17 -12.01
C ASN A 18 -2.32 11.08 -11.35
N ASP A 19 -2.32 12.37 -11.71
CA ASP A 19 -1.28 13.32 -11.31
C ASP A 19 -1.24 13.55 -9.78
N THR A 20 -2.39 13.55 -9.11
CA THR A 20 -2.48 13.75 -7.66
C THR A 20 -1.94 12.53 -6.88
N ALA A 21 -2.37 11.32 -7.24
CA ALA A 21 -1.83 10.10 -6.66
C ALA A 21 -0.33 9.97 -6.92
N ARG A 22 0.11 10.36 -8.13
CA ARG A 22 1.53 10.38 -8.49
C ARG A 22 2.32 11.38 -7.65
N ALA A 23 1.80 12.57 -7.39
CA ALA A 23 2.50 13.55 -6.55
C ALA A 23 2.81 12.97 -5.16
N ILE A 24 1.87 12.24 -4.55
CA ILE A 24 2.08 11.55 -3.27
C ILE A 24 3.09 10.41 -3.43
N PHE A 25 2.95 9.57 -4.46
CA PHE A 25 3.89 8.48 -4.74
C PHE A 25 5.33 8.96 -4.95
N ASP A 26 5.53 10.11 -5.60
CA ASP A 26 6.85 10.68 -5.85
C ASP A 26 7.63 11.03 -4.56
N ARG A 27 6.96 11.06 -3.41
CA ARG A 27 7.56 11.24 -2.08
C ARG A 27 7.65 9.95 -1.27
N HIS A 28 7.12 8.84 -1.78
CA HIS A 28 7.18 7.53 -1.12
C HIS A 28 8.60 6.95 -1.21
N TYR A 29 9.07 6.31 -0.14
CA TYR A 29 10.44 5.80 -0.05
C TYR A 29 10.75 4.69 -1.06
N SER A 30 9.73 3.96 -1.52
CA SER A 30 9.90 2.90 -2.54
C SER A 30 10.02 3.42 -3.97
N ARG A 31 9.91 4.75 -4.17
CA ARG A 31 10.03 5.35 -5.49
C ARG A 31 11.42 5.07 -6.06
N TYR A 32 11.43 4.51 -7.27
CA TYR A 32 12.65 4.32 -8.04
C TYR A 32 13.05 5.60 -8.78
N PHE A 33 14.32 5.98 -8.66
CA PHE A 33 14.92 7.07 -9.42
C PHE A 33 15.73 6.48 -10.58
N TYR A 34 15.27 6.71 -11.82
CA TYR A 34 15.99 6.25 -13.00
C TYR A 34 17.25 7.09 -13.24
N ALA A 35 18.34 6.43 -13.62
CA ALA A 35 19.63 7.08 -13.88
C ALA A 35 19.56 8.12 -15.03
N ASP A 36 18.67 7.90 -16.00
CA ASP A 36 18.41 8.82 -17.12
C ASP A 36 17.46 9.98 -16.77
N GLY A 37 17.00 10.07 -15.51
CA GLY A 37 16.10 11.11 -15.04
C GLY A 37 14.65 10.99 -15.48
N ARG A 38 14.28 9.92 -16.21
CA ARG A 38 12.90 9.76 -16.68
C ARG A 38 11.91 9.65 -15.52
N LYS A 39 10.73 10.21 -15.72
CA LYS A 39 9.60 10.13 -14.77
C LYS A 39 8.40 9.53 -15.50
N PRO A 40 8.35 8.18 -15.67
CA PRO A 40 7.28 7.52 -16.43
C PRO A 40 5.93 7.87 -15.83
N LYS A 41 4.90 8.17 -16.62
CA LYS A 41 3.58 8.58 -16.07
C LYS A 41 2.92 7.49 -15.23
N LEU A 42 2.97 6.26 -15.70
CA LEU A 42 2.49 5.08 -14.97
C LEU A 42 3.53 4.66 -13.93
N PHE A 43 3.08 4.30 -12.72
CA PHE A 43 3.99 4.01 -11.60
C PHE A 43 3.71 2.71 -10.85
N VAL A 44 2.59 2.05 -11.15
CA VAL A 44 2.19 0.81 -10.44
C VAL A 44 2.88 -0.42 -11.04
N GLY A 45 3.16 -0.41 -12.35
CA GLY A 45 3.68 -1.57 -13.07
C GLY A 45 2.59 -2.48 -13.67
N PRO A 46 2.97 -3.63 -14.26
CA PRO A 46 2.05 -4.57 -14.90
C PRO A 46 1.26 -5.42 -13.87
N GLY A 47 0.18 -6.04 -14.34
CA GLY A 47 -0.76 -6.84 -13.55
C GLY A 47 -2.10 -6.14 -13.32
N GLU A 48 -3.00 -6.81 -12.60
CA GLU A 48 -4.22 -6.17 -12.10
C GLU A 48 -3.85 -5.19 -10.98
N LYS A 49 -4.56 -4.07 -10.90
CA LYS A 49 -4.25 -3.01 -9.95
C LYS A 49 -5.47 -2.22 -9.53
N MET A 50 -5.35 -1.61 -8.35
CA MET A 50 -6.28 -0.66 -7.79
C MET A 50 -5.46 0.49 -7.20
N VAL A 51 -5.73 1.72 -7.63
CA VAL A 51 -5.09 2.92 -7.07
C VAL A 51 -6.18 3.69 -6.35
N LEU A 52 -6.04 3.82 -5.03
CA LEU A 52 -6.96 4.54 -4.17
C LEU A 52 -6.31 5.84 -3.72
N LEU A 53 -7.06 6.93 -3.82
CA LEU A 53 -6.70 8.25 -3.35
C LEU A 53 -7.83 8.73 -2.42
N THR A 54 -7.50 9.26 -1.25
CA THR A 54 -8.54 9.84 -0.39
C THR A 54 -9.13 11.09 -1.02
N HIS A 55 -10.40 11.40 -0.72
CA HIS A 55 -11.10 12.59 -1.23
C HIS A 55 -10.36 13.91 -0.94
N ASP A 56 -9.71 14.00 0.21
CA ASP A 56 -8.89 15.14 0.62
C ASP A 56 -7.51 15.17 -0.05
N ALA A 57 -7.18 14.20 -0.92
CA ALA A 57 -5.86 13.96 -1.51
C ALA A 57 -4.73 13.86 -0.46
N GLY A 58 -5.05 13.34 0.73
CA GLY A 58 -4.17 13.19 1.87
C GLY A 58 -3.43 11.86 1.96
N ALA A 59 -3.95 10.80 1.32
CA ALA A 59 -3.33 9.49 1.30
C ALA A 59 -3.51 8.77 -0.04
N VAL A 60 -2.55 7.91 -0.37
CA VAL A 60 -2.60 7.00 -1.52
C VAL A 60 -2.38 5.56 -1.03
N CYS A 61 -3.18 4.63 -1.54
CA CYS A 61 -3.01 3.20 -1.36
C CYS A 61 -3.06 2.50 -2.71
N VAL A 62 -2.10 1.62 -2.98
CA VAL A 62 -1.98 0.90 -4.25
C VAL A 62 -1.92 -0.58 -4.00
N TRP A 63 -2.87 -1.30 -4.62
CA TRP A 63 -2.93 -2.75 -4.60
C TRP A 63 -2.59 -3.32 -5.96
N ARG A 64 -1.88 -4.45 -5.97
CA ARG A 64 -1.45 -5.15 -7.18
C ARG A 64 -1.62 -6.65 -7.05
N LYS A 65 -2.14 -7.30 -8.09
CA LYS A 65 -2.11 -8.75 -8.26
C LYS A 65 -1.26 -9.09 -9.47
N PHE A 66 -0.13 -9.75 -9.24
CA PHE A 66 0.87 -10.05 -10.26
C PHE A 66 1.65 -11.31 -9.89
N ILE A 67 2.36 -11.88 -10.86
CA ILE A 67 3.25 -13.02 -10.65
C ILE A 67 4.54 -12.49 -10.01
N SER A 68 4.80 -12.86 -8.75
CA SER A 68 6.00 -12.40 -8.05
C SER A 68 7.21 -13.29 -8.35
N GLY A 69 8.36 -12.68 -8.59
CA GLY A 69 9.63 -13.39 -8.80
C GLY A 69 10.27 -13.93 -7.51
N ASP A 70 9.74 -13.57 -6.35
CA ASP A 70 10.21 -14.03 -5.04
C ASP A 70 9.29 -15.10 -4.39
N GLY A 71 8.33 -15.63 -5.16
CA GLY A 71 7.44 -16.70 -4.72
C GLY A 71 6.26 -16.24 -3.86
N GLN A 72 6.07 -14.94 -3.64
CA GLN A 72 4.88 -14.44 -2.94
C GLN A 72 3.61 -14.63 -3.78
N SER A 73 2.54 -15.09 -3.13
CA SER A 73 1.21 -15.24 -3.71
C SER A 73 0.17 -14.38 -2.99
N GLY A 74 -0.82 -13.91 -3.73
CA GLY A 74 -1.89 -13.05 -3.24
C GLY A 74 -1.85 -11.63 -3.82
N VAL A 75 -2.42 -10.67 -3.09
CA VAL A 75 -2.51 -9.26 -3.51
C VAL A 75 -1.53 -8.43 -2.69
N ASN A 76 -0.68 -7.69 -3.38
CA ASN A 76 0.34 -6.85 -2.79
C ASN A 76 -0.19 -5.43 -2.51
N CYS A 77 -0.08 -4.95 -1.28
CA CYS A 77 -0.10 -3.52 -0.97
C CYS A 77 1.27 -2.94 -1.37
N ALA A 78 1.36 -2.41 -2.58
CA ALA A 78 2.60 -1.95 -3.18
C ALA A 78 3.02 -0.55 -2.69
N VAL A 79 2.02 0.27 -2.36
CA VAL A 79 2.22 1.62 -1.83
C VAL A 79 1.14 1.87 -0.79
N PHE A 80 1.54 2.34 0.38
CA PHE A 80 0.64 2.99 1.31
C PHE A 80 1.35 4.22 1.86
N ARG A 81 0.79 5.40 1.61
CA ARG A 81 1.34 6.66 2.11
C ARG A 81 0.22 7.57 2.54
N ARG A 82 0.24 7.93 3.82
CA ARG A 82 -0.59 8.97 4.40
C ARG A 82 0.25 10.21 4.69
N GLU A 83 -0.20 11.37 4.23
CA GLU A 83 0.41 12.68 4.50
C GLU A 83 -0.49 13.56 5.38
N ARG A 84 -1.81 13.35 5.37
CA ARG A 84 -2.81 13.97 6.24
C ARG A 84 -4.07 13.09 6.31
N GLY A 85 -5.11 13.56 7.02
CA GLY A 85 -6.39 12.86 7.18
C GLY A 85 -6.43 11.94 8.40
N ASP A 86 -7.31 10.94 8.36
CA ASP A 86 -7.62 10.01 9.45
C ASP A 86 -6.42 9.16 9.92
N VAL A 87 -6.64 8.32 10.93
CA VAL A 87 -5.61 7.41 11.46
C VAL A 87 -5.12 6.46 10.37
N ALA A 88 -3.81 6.25 10.29
CA ALA A 88 -3.19 5.44 9.24
C ALA A 88 -3.68 3.98 9.22
N SER A 89 -3.93 3.38 10.39
CA SER A 89 -4.50 2.03 10.48
C SER A 89 -5.90 1.95 9.89
N ASP A 90 -6.73 2.96 10.12
CA ASP A 90 -8.13 2.97 9.71
C ASP A 90 -8.25 3.22 8.21
N LEU A 91 -7.41 4.11 7.68
CA LEU A 91 -7.22 4.31 6.25
C LEU A 91 -6.74 3.02 5.56
N LEU A 92 -5.75 2.32 6.14
CA LEU A 92 -5.27 1.06 5.59
C LEU A 92 -6.35 -0.03 5.63
N SER A 93 -7.08 -0.15 6.73
CA SER A 93 -8.16 -1.12 6.92
C SER A 93 -9.29 -0.91 5.90
N SER A 94 -9.75 0.32 5.74
CA SER A 94 -10.78 0.68 4.75
C SER A 94 -10.30 0.49 3.31
N ALA A 95 -9.04 0.80 2.99
CA ALA A 95 -8.46 0.51 1.68
C ALA A 95 -8.38 -1.00 1.40
N ARG A 96 -8.06 -1.80 2.44
CA ARG A 96 -8.00 -3.26 2.34
C ARG A 96 -9.39 -3.87 2.17
N ALA A 97 -10.42 -3.32 2.81
CA ALA A 97 -11.80 -3.74 2.60
C ALA A 97 -12.21 -3.62 1.12
N LEU A 98 -11.94 -2.47 0.49
CA LEU A 98 -12.17 -2.28 -0.94
C LEU A 98 -11.36 -3.26 -1.81
N ALA A 99 -10.10 -3.51 -1.43
CA ALA A 99 -9.28 -4.51 -2.13
C ALA A 99 -9.82 -5.93 -1.98
N ALA A 100 -10.40 -6.27 -0.82
CA ALA A 100 -11.02 -7.57 -0.56
C ALA A 100 -12.34 -7.77 -1.32
N GLU A 101 -13.09 -6.70 -1.58
CA GLU A 101 -14.24 -6.74 -2.49
C GLU A 101 -13.81 -7.08 -3.93
N ARG A 102 -12.69 -6.50 -4.39
CA ARG A 102 -12.14 -6.80 -5.73
C ARG A 102 -11.49 -8.17 -5.83
N TRP A 103 -10.73 -8.55 -4.81
CA TRP A 103 -9.99 -9.81 -4.75
C TRP A 103 -10.34 -10.55 -3.47
N PRO A 104 -11.52 -11.19 -3.41
CA PRO A 104 -11.96 -11.94 -2.25
C PRO A 104 -11.10 -13.19 -2.01
N ALA A 105 -11.20 -13.78 -0.81
CA ALA A 105 -10.55 -15.05 -0.47
C ALA A 105 -9.04 -15.07 -0.72
N THR A 106 -8.37 -13.92 -0.59
CA THR A 106 -6.96 -13.76 -0.98
C THR A 106 -6.09 -13.26 0.17
N ARG A 107 -4.85 -13.76 0.24
CA ARG A 107 -3.81 -13.26 1.14
C ARG A 107 -3.39 -11.87 0.68
N PHE A 108 -3.41 -10.90 1.59
CA PHE A 108 -2.80 -9.60 1.36
C PHE A 108 -1.38 -9.59 1.91
N TYR A 109 -0.45 -8.96 1.21
CA TYR A 109 0.93 -8.85 1.67
C TYR A 109 1.59 -7.53 1.27
N THR A 110 2.66 -7.15 1.96
CA THR A 110 3.44 -5.94 1.67
C THR A 110 4.90 -6.16 2.00
N TYR A 111 5.74 -5.27 1.48
CA TYR A 111 7.15 -5.20 1.82
C TYR A 111 7.43 -3.87 2.48
N VAL A 112 8.00 -3.89 3.68
CA VAL A 112 8.43 -2.69 4.39
C VAL A 112 9.95 -2.65 4.42
N ASP A 113 10.55 -1.57 3.89
CA ASP A 113 12.00 -1.35 4.00
C ASP A 113 12.31 -0.67 5.34
N PRO A 114 13.03 -1.34 6.27
CA PRO A 114 13.42 -0.75 7.54
C PRO A 114 14.31 0.49 7.39
N ARG A 115 15.00 0.63 6.25
CA ARG A 115 15.86 1.77 5.92
C ARG A 115 15.06 2.96 5.38
N GLY A 116 13.87 2.71 4.84
CA GLY A 116 13.00 3.74 4.25
C GLY A 116 11.94 4.29 5.20
N VAL A 117 11.75 3.67 6.37
CA VAL A 117 10.68 4.00 7.32
C VAL A 117 11.26 4.16 8.73
N ARG A 118 10.86 5.22 9.43
CA ARG A 118 11.23 5.39 10.85
C ARG A 118 10.43 4.39 11.70
N PRO A 119 11.07 3.64 12.62
CA PRO A 119 10.36 2.70 13.46
C PRO A 119 9.52 3.44 14.51
N THR A 120 8.42 2.81 14.91
CA THR A 120 7.69 3.14 16.14
C THR A 120 8.18 2.22 17.24
N PHE A 121 8.51 2.75 18.42
CA PHE A 121 8.89 1.94 19.57
C PHE A 121 7.64 1.41 20.27
N ARG A 122 7.52 0.08 20.37
CA ARG A 122 6.50 -0.60 21.19
C ARG A 122 7.17 -1.59 22.12
N ALA A 123 6.82 -1.55 23.41
CA ALA A 123 7.36 -2.45 24.43
C ALA A 123 8.91 -2.60 24.36
N GLY A 124 9.61 -1.49 24.14
CA GLY A 124 11.08 -1.46 24.04
C GLY A 124 11.67 -1.97 22.72
N ARG A 125 10.85 -2.26 21.70
CA ARG A 125 11.31 -2.82 20.42
C ARG A 125 10.92 -1.92 19.23
N PRO A 126 11.82 -1.69 18.25
CA PRO A 126 11.48 -0.96 17.04
C PRO A 126 10.52 -1.77 16.16
N THR A 127 9.45 -1.13 15.70
CA THR A 127 8.42 -1.71 14.84
C THR A 127 8.28 -0.88 13.57
N TRP A 128 8.54 -1.48 12.42
CA TRP A 128 8.35 -0.83 11.11
C TRP A 128 7.01 -1.23 10.52
N GLY A 129 6.31 -0.29 9.89
CA GLY A 129 4.96 -0.56 9.36
C GLY A 129 3.92 -0.75 10.48
N HIS A 130 4.03 0.00 11.57
CA HIS A 130 3.17 -0.11 12.75
C HIS A 130 1.66 -0.11 12.45
N CYS A 131 1.20 0.67 11.47
CA CYS A 131 -0.20 0.69 11.03
C CYS A 131 -0.68 -0.65 10.47
N PHE A 132 0.20 -1.44 9.84
CA PHE A 132 -0.14 -2.79 9.36
C PHE A 132 -0.44 -3.72 10.54
N TYR A 133 0.37 -3.68 11.60
CA TYR A 133 0.10 -4.49 12.79
C TYR A 133 -1.20 -4.09 13.50
N GLN A 134 -1.54 -2.80 13.53
CA GLN A 134 -2.83 -2.34 14.05
C GLN A 134 -4.00 -2.85 13.22
N ASP A 135 -3.80 -3.03 11.93
CA ASP A 135 -4.76 -3.60 10.97
C ASP A 135 -4.75 -5.14 10.96
N GLY A 136 -4.10 -5.79 11.93
CA GLY A 136 -4.09 -7.26 12.08
C GLY A 136 -3.11 -7.99 11.16
N TRP A 137 -2.11 -7.31 10.60
CA TRP A 137 -1.07 -7.96 9.80
C TRP A 137 -0.05 -8.66 10.68
N VAL A 138 0.52 -9.75 10.17
CA VAL A 138 1.55 -10.56 10.82
C VAL A 138 2.86 -10.50 10.05
N PHE A 139 3.99 -10.65 10.76
CA PHE A 139 5.31 -10.73 10.15
C PHE A 139 5.59 -12.16 9.67
N GLU A 140 6.03 -12.31 8.42
CA GLU A 140 6.27 -13.63 7.80
C GLU A 140 7.73 -13.87 7.42
N GLY A 141 8.62 -12.92 7.71
CA GLY A 141 10.04 -13.04 7.44
C GLY A 141 10.59 -11.89 6.63
N LEU A 142 11.76 -12.12 6.06
CA LEU A 142 12.51 -11.13 5.31
C LEU A 142 12.70 -11.58 3.86
N THR A 143 12.63 -10.63 2.93
CA THR A 143 13.12 -10.87 1.57
C THR A 143 14.64 -11.02 1.56
N LYS A 144 15.22 -11.53 0.47
CA LYS A 144 16.68 -11.58 0.28
C LYS A 144 17.39 -10.22 0.44
N LYS A 145 16.66 -9.10 0.26
CA LYS A 145 17.17 -7.74 0.40
C LYS A 145 16.91 -7.12 1.78
N GLY A 146 16.40 -7.90 2.74
CA GLY A 146 16.11 -7.46 4.10
C GLY A 146 14.80 -6.69 4.29
N LEU A 147 13.92 -6.66 3.29
CA LEU A 147 12.58 -6.06 3.45
C LEU A 147 11.70 -6.96 4.31
N HIS A 148 10.96 -6.39 5.26
CA HIS A 148 9.99 -7.11 6.08
C HIS A 148 8.79 -7.50 5.24
N ILE A 149 8.45 -8.78 5.24
CA ILE A 149 7.22 -9.30 4.64
C ILE A 149 6.15 -9.30 5.72
N LEU A 150 5.11 -8.49 5.51
CA LEU A 150 3.92 -8.52 6.36
C LEU A 150 2.75 -9.06 5.55
N ALA A 151 1.89 -9.86 6.18
CA ALA A 151 0.73 -10.46 5.54
C ALA A 151 -0.54 -10.31 6.38
N ASN A 152 -1.68 -10.28 5.71
CA ASN A 152 -3.00 -10.26 6.32
C ASN A 152 -3.90 -11.31 5.68
N TYR A 153 -4.58 -12.07 6.54
CA TYR A 153 -5.40 -13.23 6.18
C TYR A 153 -6.90 -13.02 6.39
N SER A 154 -7.32 -11.83 6.82
CA SER A 154 -8.71 -11.54 7.17
C SER A 154 -9.71 -11.80 6.03
N ALA A 155 -9.28 -11.68 4.78
CA ALA A 155 -10.13 -11.90 3.62
C ALA A 155 -10.23 -13.38 3.18
N ILE A 156 -9.42 -14.29 3.74
CA ILE A 156 -9.44 -15.72 3.41
C ILE A 156 -10.56 -16.47 4.15
N GLY A 157 -11.21 -15.82 5.13
CA GLY A 157 -12.23 -16.46 5.97
C GLY A 157 -11.57 -17.26 7.10
N GLY A 158 -12.03 -17.03 8.33
CA GLY A 158 -11.68 -17.87 9.46
C GLY A 158 -12.32 -19.24 9.28
N ALA A 159 -11.49 -20.27 9.11
CA ALA A 159 -11.86 -21.58 9.60
C ALA A 159 -11.82 -21.50 11.13
N ALA A 160 -13.00 -21.39 11.74
CA ALA A 160 -13.20 -21.97 13.05
C ALA A 160 -13.27 -23.49 12.89
#